data_AF-A0A2S2R4Q1-F1
#
_entry.id   AF-A0A2S2R4Q1-F1
#
_cell.length_a   1.000
_cell.length_b   1.000
_cell.length_c   1.000
_cell.angle_alpha   90.00
_cell.angle_beta   90.00
_cell.angle_gamma   90.00
#
_symmetry.space_group_name_H-M   'P 1'
#
loop_
_entity.id
_entity.type
_entity.pdbx_description
1 polymer ?
#
loop_
_entity_poly.entity_id
_entity_poly.type
_entity_poly.pdbx_seq_one_letter_code
_entity_poly.pdbx_strand_id
1 'polypeptide(L)'
;MKTFFRFILCIIALIIYCEYVIYYLVLIQCNWPSYNNTKSEQPVKVMFVADTHLLGKRKGHWLDKMRREWEMSRAFQTAIKIHKPELIFILGDLFDEGLWSSEADFNSYVKTFKYLFSVPQGIELYAVVGNHDIGFHYSIIPQLEKRFNNAFNSSSVQLISKRNVHFVLINSMAMEMDGCFLCYTAKLKLKQISNQLKCIEKGIACSKNMMLDGSYSKPILLQHFPLYRKNDIACNELDSAPIKEKETPFREGWDCLRKDATEMVHTIYYLIL
;
A
#
# COMPACT_ATOMS: atom_id res chain seq x y z
N MET A 1 -35.02 32.09 -23.32
CA MET A 1 -35.42 31.06 -22.33
C MET A 1 -35.02 29.64 -22.70
N LYS A 2 -35.47 29.06 -23.83
CA LYS A 2 -35.18 27.64 -24.18
C LYS A 2 -33.69 27.31 -24.29
N THR A 3 -32.89 28.19 -24.92
CA THR A 3 -31.44 28.00 -25.07
C THR A 3 -30.70 28.04 -23.74
N PHE A 4 -31.08 28.96 -22.84
CA PHE A 4 -30.51 29.07 -21.50
C PHE A 4 -30.79 27.82 -20.65
N PHE A 5 -32.03 27.30 -20.71
CA PHE A 5 -32.38 26.07 -20.01
C PHE A 5 -31.60 24.85 -20.54
N ARG A 6 -31.44 24.73 -21.86
CA ARG A 6 -30.60 23.68 -22.47
C ARG A 6 -29.14 23.78 -22.01
N PHE A 7 -28.60 24.99 -21.94
CA PHE A 7 -27.23 25.21 -21.46
C PHE A 7 -27.04 24.75 -20.01
N ILE A 8 -27.97 25.08 -19.11
CA ILE A 8 -27.96 24.61 -17.73
C ILE A 8 -28.01 23.08 -17.67
N LEU A 9 -28.88 22.45 -18.46
CA LEU A 9 -28.96 20.98 -18.52
C LEU A 9 -27.65 20.35 -18.99
N CYS A 10 -26.98 20.94 -19.98
CA CYS A 10 -25.67 20.47 -20.44
C CYS A 10 -24.62 20.58 -19.34
N ILE A 11 -24.59 21.69 -18.57
CA ILE A 11 -23.68 21.84 -17.43
C ILE A 11 -23.95 20.77 -16.37
N ILE A 12 -25.22 20.57 -16.00
CA ILE A 12 -25.60 19.55 -15.00
C ILE A 12 -25.20 18.15 -15.49
N ALA A 13 -25.47 17.83 -16.75
CA ALA A 13 -25.09 16.54 -17.33
C ALA A 13 -23.57 16.35 -17.33
N LEU A 14 -22.80 17.40 -17.66
CA LEU A 14 -21.34 17.37 -17.63
C LEU A 14 -20.82 17.14 -16.21
N ILE A 15 -21.37 17.83 -15.21
CA ILE A 15 -21.01 17.64 -13.80
C ILE A 15 -21.33 16.21 -13.37
N ILE A 16 -22.53 15.69 -13.64
CA ILE A 16 -22.90 14.30 -13.30
C ILE A 16 -21.95 13.31 -13.98
N TYR A 17 -21.60 13.57 -15.23
CA TYR A 17 -20.68 12.71 -15.97
C TYR A 17 -19.29 12.67 -15.32
N CYS A 18 -18.68 13.84 -15.11
CA CYS A 18 -17.32 13.97 -14.57
C CYS A 18 -17.22 13.56 -13.09
N GLU A 19 -18.23 13.85 -12.29
CA GLU A 19 -18.19 13.60 -10.84
C GLU A 19 -18.62 12.18 -10.46
N TYR A 20 -19.33 11.48 -11.34
CA TYR A 20 -19.95 10.20 -10.99
C TYR A 20 -19.83 9.14 -12.08
N VAL A 21 -20.33 9.40 -13.29
CA VAL A 21 -20.52 8.36 -14.31
C VAL A 21 -19.18 7.85 -14.86
N ILE A 22 -18.21 8.74 -15.06
CA ILE A 22 -16.92 8.40 -15.67
C ILE A 22 -16.19 7.26 -14.92
N TYR A 23 -16.23 7.26 -13.59
CA TYR A 23 -15.58 6.22 -12.77
C TYR A 23 -16.16 4.83 -13.04
N TYR A 24 -17.48 4.71 -13.18
CA TYR A 24 -18.12 3.43 -13.49
C TYR A 24 -17.80 2.99 -14.92
N LEU A 25 -17.86 3.92 -15.89
CA LEU A 25 -17.56 3.59 -17.28
C LEU A 25 -16.14 3.06 -17.46
N VAL A 26 -15.16 3.67 -16.79
CA VAL A 26 -13.76 3.23 -16.85
C VAL A 26 -13.58 1.90 -16.11
N LEU A 27 -14.04 1.81 -14.86
CA LEU A 27 -13.76 0.64 -14.01
C LEU A 27 -14.51 -0.63 -14.43
N ILE A 28 -15.71 -0.54 -15.01
CA ILE A 28 -16.45 -1.72 -15.50
C ILE A 28 -15.71 -2.44 -16.63
N GLN A 29 -14.81 -1.76 -17.35
CA GLN A 29 -14.02 -2.37 -18.41
C GLN A 29 -12.91 -3.30 -17.88
N CYS A 30 -12.58 -3.21 -16.59
CA CYS A 30 -11.58 -4.05 -15.95
C CYS A 30 -12.20 -5.37 -15.45
N ASN A 31 -11.52 -6.48 -15.69
CA ASN A 31 -11.90 -7.79 -15.17
C ASN A 31 -10.77 -8.39 -14.34
N TRP A 32 -11.15 -9.20 -13.35
CA TRP A 32 -10.17 -10.07 -12.70
C TRP A 32 -9.60 -11.05 -13.75
N PRO A 33 -8.31 -11.38 -13.68
CA PRO A 33 -7.71 -12.33 -14.61
C PRO A 33 -8.41 -13.68 -14.51
N SER A 34 -8.66 -14.31 -15.66
CA SER A 34 -9.22 -15.66 -15.71
C SER A 34 -8.21 -16.66 -15.13
N TYR A 35 -8.65 -17.45 -14.17
CA TYR A 35 -7.84 -18.50 -13.56
C TYR A 35 -8.27 -19.86 -14.12
N ASN A 36 -7.56 -20.31 -15.16
CA ASN A 36 -7.68 -21.68 -15.64
C ASN A 36 -6.75 -22.57 -14.82
N ASN A 37 -7.18 -22.98 -13.62
CA ASN A 37 -6.46 -24.01 -12.88
C ASN A 37 -7.35 -25.22 -12.61
N THR A 38 -6.74 -26.39 -12.74
CA THR A 38 -7.36 -27.71 -12.52
C THR A 38 -7.56 -28.02 -11.04
N LYS A 39 -7.03 -27.18 -10.14
CA LYS A 39 -7.24 -27.26 -8.70
C LYS A 39 -8.41 -26.38 -8.29
N SER A 40 -9.33 -26.93 -7.49
CA SER A 40 -10.57 -26.32 -7.01
C SER A 40 -10.39 -25.12 -6.04
N GLU A 41 -9.22 -24.49 -5.99
CA GLU A 41 -8.92 -23.42 -5.06
C GLU A 41 -9.40 -22.07 -5.60
N GLN A 42 -10.23 -21.37 -4.82
CA GLN A 42 -10.75 -20.06 -5.16
C GLN A 42 -9.66 -18.99 -5.01
N PRO A 43 -9.35 -18.21 -6.07
CA PRO A 43 -8.30 -17.18 -6.02
C PRO A 43 -8.62 -16.09 -4.99
N VAL A 44 -7.61 -15.42 -4.48
CA VAL A 44 -7.75 -14.25 -3.60
C VAL A 44 -7.78 -12.98 -4.44
N LYS A 45 -8.86 -12.21 -4.34
CA LYS A 45 -8.98 -10.92 -5.03
C LYS A 45 -8.36 -9.82 -4.18
N VAL A 46 -7.28 -9.24 -4.68
CA VAL A 46 -6.49 -8.24 -3.96
C VAL A 46 -6.43 -6.96 -4.76
N MET A 47 -6.68 -5.83 -4.09
CA MET A 47 -6.50 -4.50 -4.67
C MET A 47 -5.31 -3.81 -4.00
N PHE A 48 -4.45 -3.21 -4.81
CA PHE A 48 -3.33 -2.41 -4.34
C PHE A 48 -3.60 -0.94 -4.64
N VAL A 49 -3.33 -0.08 -3.65
CA VAL A 49 -3.36 1.38 -3.76
C VAL A 49 -2.04 1.87 -3.16
N ALA A 50 -1.53 3.01 -3.61
CA ALA A 50 -0.32 3.59 -3.04
C ALA A 50 -0.43 5.11 -3.08
N ASP A 51 0.38 5.79 -2.26
CA ASP A 51 0.67 7.22 -2.39
C ASP A 51 -0.61 8.08 -2.42
N THR A 52 -1.54 7.82 -1.50
CA THR A 52 -2.83 8.55 -1.46
C THR A 52 -2.64 10.02 -1.08
N HIS A 53 -1.55 10.35 -0.38
CA HIS A 53 -1.13 11.72 -0.11
C HIS A 53 -2.28 12.65 0.30
N LEU A 54 -2.98 12.32 1.40
CA LEU A 54 -4.02 13.23 1.91
C LEU A 54 -3.38 14.56 2.32
N LEU A 55 -3.93 15.66 1.81
CA LEU A 55 -3.40 17.01 2.02
C LEU A 55 -3.55 17.40 3.49
N GLY A 56 -2.44 17.82 4.06
CA GLY A 56 -2.43 18.43 5.38
C GLY A 56 -2.73 19.93 5.35
N LYS A 57 -2.87 20.50 6.54
CA LYS A 57 -3.25 21.90 6.77
C LYS A 57 -2.14 22.90 6.47
N ARG A 58 -0.87 22.48 6.42
CA ARG A 58 0.28 23.41 6.37
C ARG A 58 0.60 23.83 4.93
N LYS A 59 0.65 22.87 4.02
CA LYS A 59 1.03 23.04 2.62
C LYS A 59 -0.14 22.81 1.67
N GLY A 60 -1.22 22.20 2.13
CA GLY A 60 -2.37 21.89 1.28
C GLY A 60 -3.31 23.06 1.08
N HIS A 61 -3.65 23.34 -0.19
CA HIS A 61 -4.70 24.27 -0.54
C HIS A 61 -6.08 23.60 -0.37
N TRP A 62 -7.04 24.29 0.26
CA TRP A 62 -8.33 23.68 0.60
C TRP A 62 -9.14 23.19 -0.62
N LEU A 63 -9.04 23.90 -1.75
CA LEU A 63 -9.77 23.52 -2.97
C LEU A 63 -9.17 22.27 -3.62
N ASP A 64 -7.83 22.17 -3.63
CA ASP A 64 -7.12 20.97 -4.10
C ASP A 64 -7.47 19.79 -3.18
N LYS A 65 -7.42 20.01 -1.87
CA LYS A 65 -7.85 19.02 -0.87
C LYS A 65 -9.25 18.51 -1.13
N MET A 66 -10.22 19.41 -1.27
CA MET A 66 -11.60 19.04 -1.55
C MET A 66 -11.72 18.24 -2.84
N ARG A 67 -11.04 18.68 -3.92
CA ARG A 67 -11.13 18.05 -5.23
C ARG A 67 -10.47 16.67 -5.23
N ARG A 68 -9.21 16.59 -4.84
CA ARG A 68 -8.40 15.37 -4.88
C ARG A 68 -8.98 14.29 -3.98
N GLU A 69 -9.38 14.64 -2.76
CA GLU A 69 -10.00 13.68 -1.83
C GLU A 69 -11.34 13.16 -2.34
N TRP A 70 -12.13 14.01 -2.99
CA TRP A 70 -13.37 13.59 -3.63
C TRP A 70 -13.11 12.59 -4.76
N GLU A 71 -12.19 12.90 -5.69
CA GLU A 71 -11.88 12.02 -6.81
C GLU A 71 -11.32 10.66 -6.34
N MET A 72 -10.39 10.66 -5.37
CA MET A 72 -9.87 9.43 -4.77
C MET A 72 -10.98 8.59 -4.13
N SER A 73 -11.84 9.20 -3.32
CA SER A 73 -12.98 8.51 -2.70
C SER A 73 -13.94 7.96 -3.73
N ARG A 74 -14.28 8.75 -4.77
CA ARG A 74 -15.17 8.31 -5.84
C ARG A 74 -14.59 7.12 -6.60
N ALA A 75 -13.31 7.17 -6.97
CA ALA A 75 -12.63 6.07 -7.65
C ALA A 75 -12.58 4.81 -6.77
N PHE A 76 -12.12 4.95 -5.54
CA PHE A 76 -11.96 3.84 -4.60
C PHE A 76 -13.28 3.14 -4.27
N GLN A 77 -14.31 3.90 -3.90
CA GLN A 77 -15.63 3.36 -3.56
C GLN A 77 -16.30 2.68 -4.78
N THR A 78 -16.08 3.24 -5.98
CA THR A 78 -16.59 2.64 -7.22
C THR A 78 -15.87 1.33 -7.54
N ALA A 79 -14.54 1.29 -7.39
CA ALA A 79 -13.73 0.08 -7.59
C ALA A 79 -14.13 -1.04 -6.62
N ILE A 80 -14.35 -0.74 -5.33
CA ILE A 80 -14.83 -1.72 -4.35
C ILE A 80 -16.19 -2.27 -4.77
N LYS A 81 -17.12 -1.39 -5.15
CA LYS A 81 -18.49 -1.79 -5.50
C LYS A 81 -18.53 -2.72 -6.71
N ILE A 82 -17.71 -2.44 -7.72
CA ILE A 82 -17.66 -3.23 -8.97
C ILE A 82 -16.87 -4.52 -8.76
N HIS A 83 -15.64 -4.42 -8.27
CA HIS A 83 -14.69 -5.54 -8.30
C HIS A 83 -14.74 -6.41 -7.05
N LYS A 84 -15.25 -5.90 -5.92
CA LYS A 84 -15.42 -6.61 -4.65
C LYS A 84 -14.13 -7.37 -4.24
N PRO A 85 -13.01 -6.65 -4.02
CA PRO A 85 -11.79 -7.28 -3.52
C PRO A 85 -12.03 -7.82 -2.11
N GLU A 86 -11.20 -8.76 -1.69
CA GLU A 86 -11.24 -9.33 -0.33
C GLU A 86 -10.16 -8.80 0.58
N LEU A 87 -9.04 -8.38 -0.02
CA LEU A 87 -7.94 -7.70 0.64
C LEU A 87 -7.60 -6.42 -0.11
N ILE A 88 -7.30 -5.37 0.63
CA ILE A 88 -6.80 -4.10 0.10
C ILE A 88 -5.50 -3.76 0.83
N PHE A 89 -4.46 -3.46 0.07
CA PHE A 89 -3.18 -3.00 0.61
C PHE A 89 -2.90 -1.58 0.14
N ILE A 90 -2.63 -0.68 1.07
CA ILE A 90 -2.22 0.71 0.79
C ILE A 90 -0.73 0.83 1.07
N LEU A 91 0.08 1.09 0.05
CA LEU A 91 1.53 0.93 0.06
C LEU A 91 2.28 2.22 0.45
N GLY A 92 1.95 2.79 1.60
CA GLY A 92 2.64 3.95 2.15
C GLY A 92 2.14 5.29 1.64
N ASP A 93 2.67 6.34 2.25
CA ASP A 93 2.40 7.74 1.99
C ASP A 93 0.90 8.06 1.97
N LEU A 94 0.27 7.72 3.10
CA LEU A 94 -1.14 8.00 3.32
C LEU A 94 -1.39 9.51 3.47
N PHE A 95 -0.44 10.23 4.07
CA PHE A 95 -0.57 11.65 4.38
C PHE A 95 0.61 12.46 3.85
N ASP A 96 0.35 13.63 3.26
CA ASP A 96 1.42 14.56 2.84
C ASP A 96 2.24 15.12 4.01
N GLU A 97 1.59 15.25 5.17
CA GLU A 97 2.14 15.91 6.35
C GLU A 97 2.18 15.00 7.57
N GLY A 98 2.12 13.68 7.38
CA GLY A 98 2.12 12.70 8.45
C GLY A 98 3.26 12.96 9.44
N LEU A 99 4.50 13.05 8.97
CA LEU A 99 5.68 13.24 9.82
C LEU A 99 5.75 14.61 10.52
N TRP A 100 5.09 15.62 9.98
CA TRP A 100 5.13 17.01 10.47
C TRP A 100 3.90 17.43 11.29
N SER A 101 2.92 16.53 11.41
CA SER A 101 1.64 16.82 12.04
C SER A 101 1.69 16.70 13.57
N SER A 102 0.94 17.58 14.24
CA SER A 102 0.60 17.41 15.65
C SER A 102 -0.23 16.14 15.86
N GLU A 103 -0.36 15.66 17.09
CA GLU A 103 -1.22 14.49 17.38
C GLU A 103 -2.69 14.76 17.03
N ALA A 104 -3.18 15.98 17.26
CA ALA A 104 -4.54 16.37 16.90
C ALA A 104 -4.76 16.38 15.39
N ASP A 105 -3.80 16.94 14.62
CA ASP A 105 -3.89 16.95 13.16
C ASP A 105 -3.77 15.55 12.59
N PHE A 106 -2.84 14.73 13.08
CA PHE A 106 -2.70 13.33 12.69
C PHE A 106 -4.00 12.55 12.90
N ASN A 107 -4.63 12.68 14.08
CA ASN A 107 -5.91 12.03 14.38
C ASN A 107 -7.04 12.51 13.45
N SER A 108 -7.04 13.79 13.09
CA SER A 108 -7.97 14.33 12.08
C SER A 108 -7.72 13.70 10.71
N TYR A 109 -6.46 13.58 10.28
CA TYR A 109 -6.10 12.99 8.99
C TYR A 109 -6.48 11.50 8.95
N VAL A 110 -6.22 10.75 10.02
CA VAL A 110 -6.65 9.34 10.17
C VAL A 110 -8.17 9.21 10.05
N LYS A 111 -8.94 10.11 10.68
CA LYS A 111 -10.40 10.09 10.58
C LYS A 111 -10.87 10.33 9.14
N THR A 112 -10.27 11.30 8.46
CA THR A 112 -10.56 11.57 7.04
C THR A 112 -10.21 10.37 6.18
N PHE A 113 -9.03 9.78 6.36
CA PHE A 113 -8.60 8.59 5.63
C PHE A 113 -9.59 7.43 5.79
N LYS A 114 -9.95 7.09 7.03
CA LYS A 114 -10.91 6.01 7.31
C LYS A 114 -12.30 6.27 6.73
N TYR A 115 -12.68 7.54 6.55
CA TYR A 115 -13.93 7.91 5.89
C TYR A 115 -13.84 7.70 4.37
N LEU A 116 -12.81 8.27 3.72
CA LEU A 116 -12.64 8.20 2.26
C LEU A 116 -12.41 6.76 1.78
N PHE A 117 -11.57 6.03 2.50
CA PHE A 117 -11.19 4.64 2.19
C PHE A 117 -11.95 3.62 3.04
N SER A 118 -13.19 3.93 3.42
CA SER A 118 -14.05 3.00 4.13
C SER A 118 -14.37 1.76 3.28
N VAL A 119 -14.42 0.60 3.93
CA VAL A 119 -14.70 -0.69 3.28
C VAL A 119 -15.89 -1.36 3.96
N PRO A 120 -16.75 -2.09 3.22
CA PRO A 120 -17.83 -2.87 3.79
C PRO A 120 -17.30 -4.07 4.59
N GLN A 121 -18.15 -4.65 5.43
CA GLN A 121 -17.82 -5.86 6.17
C GLN A 121 -17.42 -7.00 5.23
N GLY A 122 -16.35 -7.73 5.59
CA GLY A 122 -15.80 -8.84 4.81
C GLY A 122 -14.65 -8.46 3.88
N ILE A 123 -14.36 -7.16 3.72
CA ILE A 123 -13.15 -6.67 3.05
C ILE A 123 -12.17 -6.18 4.12
N GLU A 124 -10.92 -6.65 4.05
CA GLU A 124 -9.87 -6.25 4.98
C GLU A 124 -8.93 -5.26 4.29
N LEU A 125 -8.57 -4.19 5.00
CA LEU A 125 -7.67 -3.15 4.51
C LEU A 125 -6.46 -3.04 5.44
N TYR A 126 -5.27 -3.11 4.85
CA TYR A 126 -4.00 -2.96 5.53
C TYR A 126 -3.19 -1.83 4.91
N ALA A 127 -2.56 -1.01 5.76
CA ALA A 127 -1.69 0.06 5.33
C ALA A 127 -0.25 -0.23 5.72
N VAL A 128 0.66 -0.13 4.75
CA VAL A 128 2.09 -0.01 4.98
C VAL A 128 2.39 1.47 5.24
N VAL A 129 3.38 1.73 6.08
CA VAL A 129 3.84 3.09 6.36
C VAL A 129 4.82 3.58 5.29
N GLY A 130 4.71 4.84 4.88
CA GLY A 130 5.68 5.52 4.00
C GLY A 130 6.49 6.61 4.70
N ASN A 131 7.41 7.25 3.98
CA ASN A 131 8.29 8.27 4.55
C ASN A 131 7.56 9.60 4.78
N HIS A 132 6.50 9.92 4.04
CA HIS A 132 5.67 11.09 4.36
C HIS A 132 4.84 10.88 5.63
N ASP A 133 4.56 9.63 5.99
CA ASP A 133 3.78 9.30 7.19
C ASP A 133 4.58 9.48 8.48
N ILE A 134 5.85 9.04 8.50
CA ILE A 134 6.68 9.02 9.73
C ILE A 134 8.09 9.60 9.59
N GLY A 135 8.52 9.96 8.38
CA GLY A 135 9.87 10.47 8.08
C GLY A 135 10.75 9.45 7.35
N PHE A 136 11.84 9.93 6.74
CA PHE A 136 12.95 9.08 6.32
C PHE A 136 13.69 8.54 7.54
N HIS A 137 14.34 7.39 7.38
CA HIS A 137 15.00 6.63 8.45
C HIS A 137 15.71 7.51 9.51
N TYR A 138 16.60 8.42 9.09
CA TYR A 138 17.43 9.25 9.98
C TYR A 138 16.63 10.24 10.86
N SER A 139 15.36 10.47 10.54
CA SER A 139 14.50 11.47 11.19
C SER A 139 13.37 10.85 12.03
N ILE A 140 13.21 9.52 11.99
CA ILE A 140 12.10 8.85 12.66
C ILE A 140 12.34 8.80 14.15
N ILE A 141 11.33 9.23 14.91
CA ILE A 141 11.27 9.07 16.36
C ILE A 141 10.21 8.02 16.76
N PRO A 142 10.37 7.32 17.90
CA PRO A 142 9.44 6.26 18.32
C PRO A 142 7.96 6.67 18.38
N GLN A 143 7.67 7.94 18.70
CA GLN A 143 6.30 8.44 18.75
C GLN A 143 5.59 8.41 17.39
N LEU A 144 6.30 8.75 16.29
CA LEU A 144 5.73 8.81 14.95
C LEU A 144 5.38 7.41 14.44
N GLU A 145 6.28 6.44 14.66
CA GLU A 145 6.02 5.05 14.34
C GLU A 145 4.88 4.47 15.19
N LYS A 146 4.90 4.70 16.52
CA LYS A 146 3.88 4.20 17.43
C LYS A 146 2.48 4.72 17.08
N ARG A 147 2.32 6.01 16.80
CA ARG A 147 0.99 6.59 16.48
C ARG A 147 0.44 6.04 15.17
N PHE A 148 1.30 5.84 14.16
CA PHE A 148 0.90 5.23 12.89
C PHE A 148 0.47 3.78 13.10
N ASN A 149 1.30 2.98 13.76
CA ASN A 149 0.99 1.58 14.07
C ASN A 149 -0.34 1.44 14.82
N ASN A 150 -0.59 2.29 15.81
CA ASN A 150 -1.85 2.28 16.57
C ASN A 150 -3.06 2.66 15.70
N ALA A 151 -2.93 3.66 14.82
CA ALA A 151 -4.02 4.14 13.99
C ALA A 151 -4.47 3.11 12.94
N PHE A 152 -3.51 2.36 12.39
CA PHE A 152 -3.71 1.43 11.26
C PHE A 152 -3.53 -0.04 11.61
N ASN A 153 -3.34 -0.38 12.88
CA ASN A 153 -3.01 -1.72 13.34
C ASN A 153 -1.83 -2.34 12.54
N SER A 154 -0.83 -1.51 12.24
CA SER A 154 0.35 -1.89 11.47
C SER A 154 1.53 -2.18 12.38
N SER A 155 2.63 -2.67 11.81
CA SER A 155 3.84 -2.97 12.55
C SER A 155 5.07 -2.94 11.64
N SER A 156 6.27 -2.97 12.21
CA SER A 156 7.52 -2.99 11.42
C SER A 156 7.56 -4.10 10.36
N VAL A 157 6.98 -5.26 10.65
CA VAL A 157 6.79 -6.37 9.71
C VAL A 157 5.51 -7.12 10.06
N GLN A 158 4.65 -7.43 9.10
CA GLN A 158 3.42 -8.20 9.32
C GLN A 158 3.26 -9.30 8.28
N LEU A 159 2.74 -10.45 8.71
CA LEU A 159 2.38 -11.55 7.82
C LEU A 159 0.86 -11.66 7.77
N ILE A 160 0.28 -11.50 6.58
CA ILE A 160 -1.15 -11.68 6.32
C ILE A 160 -1.31 -12.91 5.43
N SER A 161 -2.17 -13.85 5.82
CA SER A 161 -2.43 -15.06 5.04
C SER A 161 -3.91 -15.17 4.70
N LYS A 162 -4.23 -15.51 3.45
CA LYS A 162 -5.60 -15.79 3.01
C LYS A 162 -5.57 -16.87 1.96
N ARG A 163 -6.25 -18.00 2.21
CA ARG A 163 -6.34 -19.16 1.30
C ARG A 163 -4.99 -19.52 0.66
N ASN A 164 -4.02 -19.90 1.49
CA ASN A 164 -2.67 -20.30 1.08
C ASN A 164 -1.83 -19.17 0.45
N VAL A 165 -2.33 -17.94 0.29
CA VAL A 165 -1.55 -16.80 -0.20
C VAL A 165 -1.01 -16.01 0.99
N HIS A 166 0.30 -15.79 1.01
CA HIS A 166 0.99 -15.12 2.10
C HIS A 166 1.53 -13.76 1.66
N PHE A 167 1.24 -12.70 2.40
CA PHE A 167 1.73 -11.35 2.18
C PHE A 167 2.61 -10.94 3.35
N VAL A 168 3.83 -10.49 3.08
CA VAL A 168 4.73 -9.95 4.09
C VAL A 168 4.84 -8.45 3.85
N LEU A 169 4.28 -7.69 4.79
CA LEU A 169 4.31 -6.23 4.78
C LEU A 169 5.54 -5.77 5.56
N ILE A 170 6.35 -4.89 4.99
CA ILE A 170 7.56 -4.37 5.62
C ILE A 170 7.50 -2.84 5.68
N ASN A 171 7.80 -2.28 6.85
CA ASN A 171 8.16 -0.87 6.98
C ASN A 171 9.54 -0.66 6.34
N SER A 172 9.58 -0.09 5.14
CA SER A 172 10.83 0.11 4.37
C SER A 172 11.83 1.02 5.09
N MET A 173 11.39 1.96 5.91
CA MET A 173 12.27 2.85 6.66
C MET A 173 12.99 2.13 7.82
N ALA A 174 12.55 0.92 8.17
CA ALA A 174 13.24 0.04 9.10
C ALA A 174 14.32 -0.83 8.42
N MET A 175 14.52 -0.71 7.10
CA MET A 175 15.47 -1.52 6.32
C MET A 175 16.81 -0.80 6.06
N GLU A 176 17.25 0.08 6.97
CA GLU A 176 18.53 0.80 6.82
C GLU A 176 19.76 -0.06 7.19
N MET A 177 19.55 -1.16 7.92
CA MET A 177 20.60 -2.11 8.31
C MET A 177 21.67 -1.59 9.28
N ASP A 178 21.41 -0.47 9.96
CA ASP A 178 22.32 0.17 10.92
C ASP A 178 22.14 -0.30 12.38
N GLY A 179 21.15 -1.15 12.65
CA GLY A 179 20.85 -1.65 13.99
C GLY A 179 19.99 -0.71 14.85
N CYS A 180 19.36 0.30 14.25
CA CYS A 180 18.42 1.19 14.93
C CYS A 180 17.27 0.44 15.63
N PHE A 181 16.51 1.13 16.50
CA PHE A 181 15.40 0.54 17.25
C PHE A 181 14.32 -0.10 16.34
N LEU A 182 14.02 0.53 15.18
CA LEU A 182 13.10 0.02 14.17
C LEU A 182 13.69 -1.20 13.45
N CYS A 183 14.96 -1.09 13.09
CA CYS A 183 15.70 -2.00 12.24
C CYS A 183 15.93 -3.34 12.91
N TYR A 184 16.34 -3.31 14.18
CA TYR A 184 16.50 -4.50 15.00
C TYR A 184 15.17 -5.26 15.12
N THR A 185 14.10 -4.55 15.46
CA THR A 185 12.76 -5.13 15.61
C THR A 185 12.26 -5.74 14.29
N ALA A 186 12.45 -5.04 13.17
CA ALA A 186 12.05 -5.53 11.85
C ALA A 186 12.84 -6.78 11.43
N LYS A 187 14.17 -6.77 11.62
CA LYS A 187 15.03 -7.92 11.33
C LYS A 187 14.62 -9.16 12.13
N LEU A 188 14.31 -9.00 13.42
CA LEU A 188 13.83 -10.12 14.25
C LEU A 188 12.50 -10.69 13.75
N LYS A 189 11.51 -9.82 13.46
CA LYS A 189 10.20 -10.27 12.95
C LYS A 189 10.31 -10.92 11.58
N LEU A 190 11.11 -10.38 10.67
CA LEU A 190 11.37 -11.01 9.37
C LEU A 190 11.97 -12.40 9.52
N LYS A 191 12.95 -12.56 10.43
CA LYS A 191 13.54 -13.88 10.72
C LYS A 191 12.50 -14.86 11.30
N GLN A 192 11.62 -14.38 12.19
CA GLN A 192 10.52 -15.19 12.74
C GLN A 192 9.56 -15.66 11.63
N ILE A 193 9.11 -14.75 10.77
CA ILE A 193 8.22 -15.06 9.64
C ILE A 193 8.91 -16.00 8.64
N SER A 194 10.20 -15.78 8.33
CA SER A 194 10.99 -16.68 7.49
C SER A 194 10.99 -18.11 8.04
N ASN A 195 11.20 -18.26 9.34
CA ASN A 195 11.20 -19.57 9.99
C ASN A 195 9.81 -20.22 9.98
N GLN A 196 8.74 -19.44 10.17
CA GLN A 196 7.36 -19.94 10.07
C GLN A 196 7.08 -20.47 8.66
N LEU A 197 7.38 -19.69 7.61
CA LEU A 197 7.16 -20.08 6.21
C LEU A 197 7.96 -21.33 5.82
N LYS A 198 9.25 -21.40 6.17
CA LYS A 198 10.10 -22.59 5.96
C LYS A 198 9.57 -23.83 6.66
N CYS A 199 9.00 -23.65 7.84
CA CYS A 199 8.49 -24.77 8.61
C CYS A 199 7.31 -25.42 7.88
N ILE A 200 6.40 -24.60 7.34
CA ILE A 200 5.22 -25.07 6.60
C ILE A 200 5.63 -25.65 5.24
N GLU A 201 6.61 -25.03 4.56
CA GLU A 201 7.15 -25.56 3.31
C GLU A 201 7.72 -26.98 3.48
N LYS A 202 8.51 -27.21 4.53
CA LYS A 202 9.19 -28.49 4.76
C LYS A 202 8.30 -29.57 5.37
N GLY A 203 7.08 -29.23 5.81
CA GLY A 203 6.15 -30.17 6.44
C GLY A 203 6.68 -30.82 7.73
N ILE A 204 7.71 -30.24 8.35
CA ILE A 204 8.25 -30.70 9.64
C ILE A 204 7.22 -30.36 10.73
N ALA A 205 7.21 -31.09 11.85
CA ALA A 205 6.37 -30.81 13.02
C ALA A 205 6.63 -29.40 13.57
N CYS A 206 5.97 -28.40 12.97
CA CYS A 206 5.97 -27.03 13.43
C CYS A 206 5.30 -26.98 14.79
N SER A 207 5.90 -26.24 15.73
CA SER A 207 5.17 -25.90 16.95
C SER A 207 3.82 -25.27 16.58
N LYS A 208 2.77 -25.51 17.37
CA LYS A 208 1.43 -24.94 17.10
C LYS A 208 1.47 -23.42 16.88
N ASN A 209 2.42 -22.73 17.52
CA ASN A 209 2.62 -21.28 17.42
C ASN A 209 3.25 -20.81 16.08
N MET A 210 3.63 -21.74 15.20
CA MET A 210 4.21 -21.47 13.89
C MET A 210 3.31 -21.91 12.73
N MET A 211 2.12 -22.46 13.02
CA MET A 211 1.17 -22.81 11.97
C MET A 211 0.48 -21.56 11.44
N LEU A 212 0.45 -21.41 10.12
CA LEU A 212 -0.32 -20.39 9.42
C LEU A 212 -1.63 -21.01 8.93
N ASP A 213 -2.59 -20.14 8.63
CA ASP A 213 -3.79 -20.55 7.91
C ASP A 213 -3.44 -20.93 6.47
N GLY A 214 -3.45 -22.23 6.20
CA GLY A 214 -3.27 -22.79 4.86
C GLY A 214 -1.95 -23.52 4.63
N SER A 215 -1.74 -23.96 3.39
CA SER A 215 -0.50 -24.55 2.90
C SER A 215 0.47 -23.46 2.44
N TYR A 216 1.75 -23.83 2.36
CA TYR A 216 2.80 -22.93 1.90
C TYR A 216 2.59 -22.49 0.44
N SER A 217 2.78 -21.19 0.20
CA SER A 217 3.06 -20.62 -1.11
C SER A 217 4.17 -19.57 -1.03
N LYS A 218 4.76 -19.22 -2.17
CA LYS A 218 5.76 -18.16 -2.23
C LYS A 218 5.15 -16.84 -1.73
N PRO A 219 5.74 -16.19 -0.71
CA PRO A 219 5.18 -14.98 -0.15
C PRO A 219 5.28 -13.81 -1.13
N ILE A 220 4.32 -12.88 -1.04
CA ILE A 220 4.31 -11.61 -1.76
C ILE A 220 4.85 -10.53 -0.84
N LEU A 221 5.92 -9.85 -1.26
CA LEU A 221 6.49 -8.72 -0.53
C LEU A 221 5.72 -7.44 -0.80
N LEU A 222 5.32 -6.75 0.26
CA LEU A 222 4.66 -5.45 0.17
C LEU A 222 5.41 -4.44 1.04
N GLN A 223 5.82 -3.32 0.44
CA GLN A 223 6.51 -2.24 1.12
C GLN A 223 6.33 -0.94 0.33
N HIS A 224 6.70 0.19 0.94
CA HIS A 224 6.60 1.50 0.30
C HIS A 224 7.79 1.76 -0.65
N PHE A 225 9.03 1.70 -0.16
CA PHE A 225 10.20 1.84 -1.05
C PHE A 225 10.44 0.60 -1.90
N PRO A 226 10.82 0.75 -3.18
CA PRO A 226 11.22 -0.39 -3.99
C PRO A 226 12.48 -1.06 -3.42
N LEU A 227 12.66 -2.34 -3.74
CA LEU A 227 13.95 -3.01 -3.56
C LEU A 227 15.04 -2.29 -4.36
N TYR A 228 16.30 -2.54 -4.00
CA TYR A 228 17.45 -1.93 -4.66
C TYR A 228 17.37 -2.09 -6.18
N ARG A 229 17.41 -0.96 -6.86
CA ARG A 229 17.64 -0.86 -8.30
C ARG A 229 18.43 0.41 -8.57
N LYS A 230 19.28 0.37 -9.60
CA LYS A 230 20.18 1.48 -9.92
C LYS A 230 19.41 2.74 -10.33
N ASN A 231 18.34 2.57 -11.09
CA ASN A 231 17.47 3.60 -11.63
C ASN A 231 16.25 2.93 -12.30
N ASP A 232 15.44 3.72 -13.00
CA ASP A 232 14.18 3.25 -13.61
C ASP A 232 14.29 2.92 -15.09
N ILE A 233 15.51 2.80 -15.63
CA ILE A 233 15.71 2.58 -17.08
C ILE A 233 14.98 1.34 -17.61
N ALA A 234 14.82 0.31 -16.77
CA ALA A 234 14.14 -0.92 -17.12
C ALA A 234 12.59 -0.82 -17.10
N CYS A 235 12.02 0.23 -16.49
CA CYS A 235 10.57 0.42 -16.37
C CYS A 235 10.02 1.04 -17.66
N ASN A 236 9.44 0.25 -18.56
CA ASN A 236 8.98 0.70 -19.88
C ASN A 236 7.46 0.58 -20.08
N GLU A 237 6.71 0.65 -18.98
CA GLU A 237 5.25 0.58 -19.01
C GLU A 237 4.63 1.91 -19.48
N LEU A 238 3.32 1.89 -19.76
CA LEU A 238 2.55 3.05 -20.25
C LEU A 238 2.76 4.31 -19.38
N ASP A 239 2.79 4.12 -18.06
CA ASP A 239 2.94 5.18 -17.06
C ASP A 239 4.39 5.37 -16.59
N SER A 240 5.37 4.89 -17.38
CA SER A 240 6.79 5.07 -17.04
C SER A 240 7.22 6.53 -17.13
N ALA A 241 8.13 6.92 -16.24
CA ALA A 241 8.70 8.27 -16.21
C ALA A 241 9.45 8.62 -17.51
N PRO A 242 9.64 9.91 -17.83
CA PRO A 242 10.47 10.32 -18.97
C PRO A 242 11.89 9.74 -18.90
N ILE A 243 12.51 9.49 -20.05
CA ILE A 243 13.82 8.82 -20.14
C ILE A 243 14.90 9.48 -19.26
N LYS A 244 14.92 10.81 -19.19
CA LYS A 244 15.88 11.57 -18.39
C LYS A 244 15.74 11.30 -16.88
N GLU A 245 14.51 11.15 -16.40
CA GLU A 245 14.25 10.79 -15.00
C GLU A 245 14.62 9.33 -14.75
N LYS A 246 14.31 8.44 -15.70
CA LYS A 246 14.67 7.02 -15.61
C LYS A 246 16.16 6.73 -15.58
N GLU A 247 16.98 7.57 -16.20
CA GLU A 247 18.44 7.44 -16.17
C GLU A 247 19.04 7.91 -14.83
N THR A 248 18.33 8.75 -14.09
CA THR A 248 18.81 9.34 -12.83
C THR A 248 19.06 8.23 -11.82
N PRO A 249 20.31 8.11 -11.30
CA PRO A 249 20.62 7.09 -10.31
C PRO A 249 19.82 7.28 -9.02
N PHE A 250 19.28 6.19 -8.52
CA PHE A 250 18.63 6.15 -7.22
C PHE A 250 19.64 6.30 -6.09
N ARG A 251 19.26 7.08 -5.09
CA ARG A 251 19.95 7.19 -3.81
C ARG A 251 19.45 6.07 -2.91
N GLU A 252 20.36 5.17 -2.53
CA GLU A 252 20.07 4.12 -1.57
C GLU A 252 19.61 4.71 -0.22
N GLY A 253 18.58 4.12 0.39
CA GLY A 253 17.96 4.60 1.64
C GLY A 253 16.95 5.74 1.46
N TRP A 254 16.82 6.28 0.25
CA TRP A 254 15.91 7.39 -0.06
C TRP A 254 14.95 7.06 -1.19
N ASP A 255 15.48 6.69 -2.35
CA ASP A 255 14.70 6.40 -3.55
C ASP A 255 14.43 4.88 -3.69
N CYS A 256 15.28 4.07 -3.06
CA CYS A 256 15.11 2.61 -2.95
C CYS A 256 15.80 2.09 -1.68
N LEU A 257 15.51 0.84 -1.31
CA LEU A 257 16.28 0.17 -0.27
C LEU A 257 17.75 0.06 -0.65
N ARG A 258 18.62 0.06 0.37
CA ARG A 258 20.04 -0.27 0.18
C ARG A 258 20.22 -1.67 -0.39
N LYS A 259 21.34 -1.88 -1.06
CA LYS A 259 21.67 -3.18 -1.66
C LYS A 259 21.75 -4.30 -0.62
N ASP A 260 22.42 -4.06 0.51
CA ASP A 260 22.56 -5.02 1.61
C ASP A 260 21.21 -5.35 2.29
N ALA A 261 20.35 -4.35 2.44
CA ALA A 261 18.98 -4.53 2.91
C ALA A 261 18.16 -5.39 1.94
N THR A 262 18.28 -5.11 0.65
CA THR A 262 17.62 -5.86 -0.41
C THR A 262 18.10 -7.30 -0.46
N GLU A 263 19.40 -7.55 -0.31
CA GLU A 263 19.98 -8.88 -0.21
C GLU A 263 19.50 -9.62 1.05
N MET A 264 19.35 -8.94 2.19
CA MET A 264 18.80 -9.53 3.41
C MET A 264 17.34 -9.94 3.24
N VAL A 265 16.51 -9.04 2.69
CA VAL A 265 15.12 -9.34 2.36
C VAL A 265 15.08 -10.49 1.35
N HIS A 266 15.86 -10.44 0.26
CA HIS A 266 15.94 -11.54 -0.70
C HIS A 266 16.40 -12.86 -0.07
N THR A 267 17.38 -12.86 0.82
CA THR A 267 17.83 -14.08 1.50
C THR A 267 16.71 -14.69 2.32
N ILE A 268 15.90 -13.85 2.96
CA ILE A 268 14.72 -14.29 3.70
C ILE A 268 13.65 -14.87 2.75
N TYR A 269 13.55 -14.36 1.52
CA TYR A 269 12.65 -14.85 0.46
C TYR A 269 13.16 -16.09 -0.29
N TYR A 270 14.46 -16.19 -0.56
CA TYR A 270 15.11 -17.25 -1.35
C TYR A 270 15.53 -18.45 -0.51
N LEU A 271 15.61 -18.34 0.82
CA LEU A 271 15.70 -19.52 1.69
C LEU A 271 14.37 -20.31 1.76
N ILE A 272 13.41 -19.98 0.88
CA ILE A 272 12.10 -20.61 0.70
C ILE A 272 11.93 -21.13 -0.75
N LEU A 273 13.07 -21.45 -1.39
CA LEU A 273 13.25 -22.13 -2.67
C LEU A 273 14.32 -23.21 -2.50
#